data_AF-A0A7J6RXY4-F1
#
_entry.id   AF-A0A7J6RXY4-F1
#
_cell.length_a   1.000
_cell.length_b   1.000
_cell.length_c   1.000
_cell.angle_alpha   90.00
_cell.angle_beta   90.00
_cell.angle_gamma   90.00
#
_symmetry.space_group_name_H-M   'P 1'
#
loop_
_entity.id
_entity.type
_entity.pdbx_description
1 polymer ?
#
loop_
_entity_poly.entity_id
_entity_poly.type
_entity_poly.pdbx_seq_one_letter_code
_entity_poly.pdbx_strand_id
1 'polypeptide(L)'
;RISSALHDLAGVKTSIALEWDQVVAVTDKLCETLAQTVQECRRPKRARPERPVWWTRELDLLRDRVRWLQKRLQRTRGSSCVRAELRSASRNLRNLKRKRCREHARATLSRIEDPQQALAFHRSWCARSKGVDHTYLTAEELADSLFPVEEADLPEQASARLQLEERLRSLRNTPVSISPVDTAELLDALHEIRSQSCPGVDAVPITALKLAAEREPLIFCSILSAFIHHRLVPQRLKSGFVVTLPKGGCRPPWEPKSWRPITVNTALARLFDRVLFRRVSRQTTFSDSLHAYRPGRGCDTAIGQLGRIVREEWSKGYSVGAIFIDIEGAFDKCT
;
A
#
# COMPACT_ATOMS: atom_id res chain seq x y z
N ARG A 1 -0.51 4.86 -29.03
CA ARG A 1 -0.57 3.44 -28.58
C ARG A 1 -1.76 3.24 -27.65
N ILE A 2 -1.79 3.83 -26.44
CA ILE A 2 -2.95 3.73 -25.53
C ILE A 2 -4.26 4.17 -26.20
N SER A 3 -4.34 5.38 -26.78
CA SER A 3 -5.57 5.87 -27.45
C SER A 3 -6.04 4.95 -28.59
N SER A 4 -5.11 4.48 -29.43
CA SER A 4 -5.43 3.51 -30.49
C SER A 4 -5.99 2.20 -29.96
N ALA A 5 -5.47 1.69 -28.83
CA ALA A 5 -5.94 0.45 -28.23
C ALA A 5 -7.26 0.60 -27.47
N LEU A 6 -7.59 1.82 -27.03
CA LEU A 6 -8.86 2.15 -26.40
C LEU A 6 -9.97 2.50 -27.42
N HIS A 7 -9.61 2.85 -28.65
CA HIS A 7 -10.58 3.13 -29.71
C HIS A 7 -11.45 1.90 -30.05
N ASP A 8 -10.89 0.69 -29.90
CA ASP A 8 -11.65 -0.56 -30.06
C ASP A 8 -12.72 -0.74 -28.96
N LEU A 9 -12.50 -0.15 -27.78
CA LEU A 9 -13.48 -0.10 -26.69
C LEU A 9 -14.50 1.01 -26.86
N ALA A 10 -14.19 2.07 -27.61
CA ALA A 10 -15.12 3.16 -27.91
C ALA A 10 -16.28 2.71 -28.81
N GLY A 11 -16.10 1.64 -29.61
CA GLY A 11 -17.15 1.01 -30.41
C GLY A 11 -18.16 0.21 -29.59
N VAL A 12 -17.79 -0.20 -28.37
CA VAL A 12 -18.76 -0.70 -27.39
C VAL A 12 -19.47 0.53 -26.85
N LYS A 13 -20.71 0.77 -27.28
CA LYS A 13 -21.56 1.83 -26.73
C LYS A 13 -21.64 1.64 -25.23
N THR A 14 -20.79 2.35 -24.48
CA THR A 14 -20.75 2.36 -23.02
C THR A 14 -21.90 3.22 -22.53
N SER A 15 -23.12 2.76 -22.82
CA SER A 15 -24.35 3.30 -22.27
C SER A 15 -24.53 2.72 -20.87
N ILE A 16 -25.13 3.50 -19.96
CA ILE A 16 -25.55 3.05 -18.62
C ILE A 16 -26.49 1.83 -18.73
N ALA A 17 -27.09 1.60 -19.89
CA ALA A 17 -28.00 0.49 -20.19
C ALA A 17 -27.32 -0.89 -20.44
N LEU A 18 -26.02 -1.03 -20.25
CA LEU A 18 -25.36 -2.34 -20.36
C LEU A 18 -25.72 -3.25 -19.17
N GLU A 19 -25.95 -4.53 -19.46
CA GLU A 19 -26.09 -5.57 -18.44
C GLU A 19 -24.78 -5.75 -17.65
N TRP A 20 -24.86 -6.20 -16.40
CA TRP A 20 -23.70 -6.29 -15.52
C TRP A 20 -22.55 -7.14 -16.12
N ASP A 21 -22.87 -8.27 -16.75
CA ASP A 21 -21.85 -9.14 -17.36
C ASP A 21 -21.11 -8.45 -18.51
N GLN A 22 -21.79 -7.58 -19.26
CA GLN A 22 -21.18 -6.77 -20.30
C GLN A 22 -20.26 -5.69 -19.70
N VAL A 23 -20.67 -5.07 -18.60
CA VAL A 23 -19.85 -4.10 -17.86
C VAL A 23 -18.56 -4.75 -17.36
N VAL A 24 -18.65 -5.97 -16.83
CA VAL A 24 -17.48 -6.75 -16.40
C VAL A 24 -16.56 -7.05 -17.58
N ALA A 25 -17.10 -7.56 -18.70
CA ALA A 25 -16.32 -7.87 -19.89
C ALA A 25 -15.57 -6.64 -20.45
N VAL A 26 -16.25 -5.49 -20.52
CA VAL A 26 -15.64 -4.22 -20.96
C VAL A 26 -14.54 -3.77 -19.99
N THR A 27 -14.78 -3.89 -18.69
CA THR A 27 -13.79 -3.52 -17.67
C THR A 27 -12.55 -4.42 -17.73
N ASP A 28 -12.74 -5.72 -17.91
CA ASP A 28 -11.64 -6.67 -18.01
C ASP A 28 -10.82 -6.42 -19.27
N LYS A 29 -11.49 -6.17 -20.39
CA LYS A 29 -10.83 -5.81 -21.64
C LYS A 29 -10.04 -4.51 -21.52
N LEU A 30 -10.59 -3.48 -20.85
CA LEU A 30 -9.86 -2.24 -20.55
C LEU A 30 -8.59 -2.51 -19.73
N CYS A 31 -8.72 -3.27 -18.64
CA CYS A 31 -7.59 -3.61 -17.77
C CYS A 31 -6.49 -4.36 -18.53
N GLU A 32 -6.87 -5.35 -19.35
CA GLU A 32 -5.95 -6.15 -20.18
C GLU A 32 -5.25 -5.30 -21.22
N THR A 33 -5.99 -4.46 -21.94
CA THR A 33 -5.43 -3.54 -22.93
C THR A 33 -4.41 -2.58 -22.31
N LEU A 34 -4.72 -2.03 -21.12
CA LEU A 34 -3.80 -1.17 -20.40
C LEU A 34 -2.54 -1.94 -19.95
N ALA A 35 -2.71 -3.14 -19.38
CA ALA A 35 -1.61 -3.97 -18.92
C ALA A 35 -0.66 -4.36 -20.08
N GLN A 36 -1.22 -4.81 -21.20
CA GLN A 36 -0.46 -5.15 -22.41
C GLN A 36 0.28 -3.92 -22.95
N THR A 37 -0.40 -2.79 -23.09
CA THR A 37 0.23 -1.56 -23.60
C THR A 37 1.38 -1.10 -22.70
N VAL A 38 1.20 -1.21 -21.37
CA VAL A 38 2.25 -0.90 -20.39
C VAL A 38 3.44 -1.84 -20.54
N GLN A 39 3.19 -3.14 -20.73
CA GLN A 39 4.23 -4.14 -20.93
C GLN A 39 5.05 -3.88 -22.19
N GLU A 40 4.39 -3.57 -23.31
CA GLU A 40 5.04 -3.22 -24.59
C GLU A 40 5.85 -1.92 -24.50
N CYS A 41 5.38 -0.95 -23.70
CA CYS A 41 6.08 0.32 -23.50
C CYS A 41 7.19 0.22 -22.42
N ARG A 42 7.29 -0.90 -21.70
CA ARG A 42 8.22 -1.06 -20.60
C ARG A 42 9.62 -1.26 -21.15
N ARG A 43 10.55 -0.36 -20.79
CA ARG A 43 11.97 -0.61 -21.06
C ARG A 43 12.41 -1.89 -20.34
N PRO A 44 13.25 -2.73 -20.98
CA PRO A 44 13.79 -3.91 -20.31
C PRO A 44 14.48 -3.47 -19.02
N LYS A 45 14.15 -4.14 -17.91
CA LYS A 45 14.80 -3.86 -16.62
C LYS A 45 16.30 -4.09 -16.82
N ARG A 46 17.12 -3.06 -16.58
CA ARG A 46 18.56 -3.26 -16.40
C ARG A 46 18.72 -4.31 -15.30
N ALA A 47 19.44 -5.39 -15.60
CA ALA A 47 19.75 -6.42 -14.61
C ALA A 47 20.33 -5.71 -13.38
N ARG A 48 19.67 -5.85 -12.23
CA ARG A 48 20.26 -5.36 -10.98
C ARG A 48 21.50 -6.21 -10.75
N PRO A 49 22.66 -5.61 -10.42
CA PRO A 49 23.82 -6.39 -10.08
C PRO A 49 23.44 -7.32 -8.92
N GLU A 50 23.60 -8.63 -9.14
CA GLU A 50 23.38 -9.62 -8.10
C GLU A 50 24.28 -9.33 -6.90
N ARG A 51 23.80 -9.69 -5.72
CA ARG A 51 24.48 -9.40 -4.47
C ARG A 51 25.61 -10.42 -4.24
N PRO A 52 26.64 -10.07 -3.45
CA PRO A 52 27.58 -11.07 -2.94
C PRO A 52 26.87 -12.08 -2.02
N VAL A 53 27.36 -13.33 -1.97
CA VAL A 53 26.80 -14.42 -1.12
C VAL A 53 26.62 -14.01 0.34
N TRP A 54 27.61 -13.31 0.88
CA TRP A 54 27.66 -12.90 2.28
C TRP A 54 26.74 -11.70 2.58
N TRP A 55 26.05 -11.15 1.58
CA TRP A 55 25.11 -10.06 1.76
C TRP A 55 23.74 -10.56 2.22
N THR A 56 23.41 -10.30 3.48
CA THR A 56 22.15 -10.73 4.11
C THR A 56 21.04 -9.67 4.03
N ARG A 57 19.79 -10.06 4.27
CA ARG A 57 18.64 -9.14 4.42
C ARG A 57 18.80 -8.18 5.62
N GLU A 58 19.51 -8.59 6.66
CA GLU A 58 19.90 -7.70 7.78
C GLU A 58 20.72 -6.48 7.30
N LEU A 59 21.68 -6.71 6.39
CA LEU A 59 22.43 -5.63 5.74
C LEU A 59 21.54 -4.76 4.85
N ASP A 60 20.47 -5.31 4.27
CA ASP A 60 19.46 -4.51 3.56
C ASP A 60 18.66 -3.59 4.47
N LEU A 61 18.15 -4.13 5.58
CA LEU A 61 17.40 -3.34 6.55
C LEU A 61 18.26 -2.20 7.12
N LEU A 62 19.53 -2.48 7.45
CA LEU A 62 20.47 -1.44 7.90
C LEU A 62 20.77 -0.42 6.79
N ARG A 63 20.99 -0.85 5.55
CA ARG A 63 21.21 0.05 4.41
C ARG A 63 19.99 0.93 4.15
N ASP A 64 18.80 0.36 4.18
CA ASP A 64 17.56 1.07 3.92
C ASP A 64 17.22 2.00 5.10
N ARG A 65 17.58 1.63 6.34
CA ARG A 65 17.56 2.52 7.51
C ARG A 65 18.50 3.71 7.33
N VAL A 66 19.73 3.49 6.89
CA VAL A 66 20.69 4.58 6.60
C VAL A 66 20.14 5.51 5.53
N ARG A 67 19.61 4.98 4.42
CA ARG A 67 18.97 5.77 3.36
C ARG A 67 17.76 6.57 3.85
N TRP A 68 16.93 5.95 4.69
CA TRP A 68 15.79 6.62 5.31
C TRP A 68 16.24 7.76 6.22
N LEU A 69 17.26 7.55 7.06
CA LEU A 69 17.84 8.58 7.93
C LEU A 69 18.46 9.71 7.13
N GLN A 70 19.13 9.44 6.00
CA GLN A 70 19.65 10.46 5.09
C GLN A 70 18.53 11.35 4.53
N LYS A 71 17.44 10.75 4.04
CA LYS A 71 16.27 11.50 3.56
C LYS A 71 15.59 12.28 4.68
N ARG A 72 15.50 11.71 5.89
CA ARG A 72 14.94 12.39 7.07
C ARG A 72 15.80 13.58 7.50
N LEU A 73 17.12 13.47 7.43
CA LEU A 73 18.04 14.56 7.75
C LEU A 73 17.87 15.76 6.81
N GLN A 74 17.66 15.49 5.51
CA GLN A 74 17.36 16.53 4.52
C GLN A 74 16.07 17.29 4.84
N ARG A 75 15.03 16.58 5.30
CA ARG A 75 13.74 17.20 5.67
C ARG A 75 13.78 17.96 6.99
N THR A 76 14.63 17.56 7.92
CA THR A 76 14.75 18.14 9.27
C THR A 76 15.85 19.20 9.38
N ARG A 77 16.31 19.75 8.24
CA ARG A 77 17.36 20.78 8.14
C ARG A 77 18.60 20.50 9.01
N GLY A 78 19.00 19.22 9.10
CA GLY A 78 20.23 18.87 9.81
C GLY A 78 20.09 18.68 11.33
N SER A 79 18.94 18.25 11.85
CA SER A 79 18.76 17.95 13.28
C SER A 79 19.90 17.09 13.88
N SER A 80 20.38 17.48 15.07
CA SER A 80 21.53 16.86 15.76
C SER A 80 21.25 15.42 16.20
N CYS A 81 20.03 15.12 16.66
CA CYS A 81 19.63 13.77 17.05
C CYS A 81 19.58 12.82 15.84
N VAL A 82 19.04 13.28 14.71
CA VAL A 82 19.01 12.52 13.45
C VAL A 82 20.42 12.30 12.91
N ARG A 83 21.33 13.28 13.06
CA ARG A 83 22.76 13.10 12.74
C ARG A 83 23.41 12.01 13.60
N ALA A 84 23.16 12.00 14.90
CA ALA A 84 23.70 10.99 15.81
C ALA A 84 23.19 9.59 15.45
N GLU A 85 21.89 9.47 15.18
CA GLU A 85 21.26 8.22 14.77
C GLU A 85 21.82 7.72 13.42
N LEU A 86 21.97 8.61 12.44
CA LEU A 86 22.58 8.29 11.14
C LEU A 86 24.03 7.81 11.30
N ARG A 87 24.82 8.44 12.16
CA ARG A 87 26.20 8.00 12.46
C ARG A 87 26.22 6.62 13.11
N SER A 88 25.28 6.32 14.01
CA SER A 88 25.16 5.01 14.64
C SER A 88 24.79 3.94 13.62
N ALA A 89 23.71 4.13 12.87
CA ALA A 89 23.26 3.20 11.83
C ALA A 89 24.33 2.96 10.75
N SER A 90 25.04 4.01 10.33
CA SER A 90 26.12 3.90 9.35
C SER A 90 27.35 3.17 9.90
N ARG A 91 27.64 3.28 11.20
CA ARG A 91 28.69 2.47 11.86
C ARG A 91 28.27 1.00 11.94
N ASN A 92 27.04 0.72 12.35
CA ASN A 92 26.51 -0.64 12.43
C ASN A 92 26.54 -1.34 11.07
N LEU A 93 26.07 -0.67 10.01
CA LEU A 93 26.14 -1.19 8.65
C LEU A 93 27.59 -1.51 8.23
N ARG A 94 28.53 -0.59 8.48
CA ARG A 94 29.95 -0.80 8.13
C ARG A 94 30.56 -1.96 8.91
N ASN A 95 30.30 -2.04 10.20
CA ASN A 95 30.86 -3.07 11.09
C ASN A 95 30.29 -4.45 10.74
N LEU A 96 28.98 -4.57 10.56
CA LEU A 96 28.34 -5.83 10.19
C LEU A 96 28.80 -6.27 8.79
N LYS A 97 28.88 -5.34 7.83
CA LYS A 97 29.43 -5.61 6.49
C LYS A 97 30.84 -6.19 6.59
N ARG A 98 31.71 -5.57 7.39
CA ARG A 98 33.10 -6.03 7.60
C ARG A 98 33.14 -7.39 8.29
N LYS A 99 32.34 -7.60 9.32
CA LYS A 99 32.26 -8.87 10.08
C LYS A 99 31.85 -10.02 9.16
N ARG A 100 30.72 -9.89 8.46
CA ARG A 100 30.19 -10.93 7.56
C ARG A 100 31.12 -11.21 6.39
N CYS A 101 31.70 -10.16 5.80
CA CYS A 101 32.70 -10.31 4.75
C CYS A 101 33.90 -11.14 5.24
N ARG A 102 34.45 -10.84 6.42
CA ARG A 102 35.57 -11.60 7.02
C ARG A 102 35.19 -13.04 7.38
N GLU A 103 34.02 -13.26 7.96
CA GLU A 103 33.52 -14.58 8.31
C GLU A 103 33.38 -15.47 7.08
N HIS A 104 32.80 -14.94 6.01
CA HIS A 104 32.72 -15.64 4.73
C HIS A 104 34.10 -15.92 4.14
N ALA A 105 35.01 -14.94 4.16
CA ALA A 105 36.41 -15.15 3.75
C ALA A 105 37.06 -16.32 4.48
N ARG A 106 36.98 -16.31 5.81
CA ARG A 106 37.58 -17.36 6.64
C ARG A 106 36.95 -18.73 6.37
N ALA A 107 35.62 -18.80 6.34
CA ALA A 107 34.89 -20.05 6.14
C ALA A 107 35.13 -20.66 4.75
N THR A 108 35.36 -19.84 3.73
CA THR A 108 35.66 -20.34 2.40
C THR A 108 37.14 -20.70 2.25
N LEU A 109 38.05 -19.86 2.75
CA LEU A 109 39.50 -20.16 2.75
C LEU A 109 39.83 -21.42 3.56
N SER A 110 39.10 -21.71 4.64
CA SER A 110 39.31 -22.94 5.43
C SER A 110 38.87 -24.22 4.71
N ARG A 111 38.15 -24.12 3.59
CA ARG A 111 37.67 -25.26 2.79
C ARG A 111 38.47 -25.47 1.51
N ILE A 112 39.44 -24.60 1.25
CA ILE A 112 40.24 -24.60 0.03
C ILE A 112 41.55 -25.32 0.33
N GLU A 113 41.75 -26.47 -0.28
CA GLU A 113 42.98 -27.27 -0.15
C GLU A 113 43.92 -27.04 -1.34
N ASP A 114 43.38 -26.64 -2.50
CA ASP A 114 44.11 -26.47 -3.76
C ASP A 114 44.36 -24.98 -4.10
N PRO A 115 45.60 -24.56 -4.45
CA PRO A 115 45.92 -23.23 -4.95
C PRO A 115 45.04 -22.74 -6.12
N GLN A 116 44.57 -23.63 -7.00
CA GLN A 116 43.67 -23.23 -8.10
C GLN A 116 42.27 -22.86 -7.59
N GLN A 117 41.80 -23.51 -6.52
CA GLN A 117 40.55 -23.17 -5.84
C GLN A 117 40.66 -21.83 -5.09
N ALA A 118 41.84 -21.48 -4.55
CA ALA A 118 42.10 -20.16 -3.96
C ALA A 118 42.04 -19.04 -5.00
N LEU A 119 42.58 -19.27 -6.20
CA LEU A 119 42.47 -18.36 -7.34
C LEU A 119 41.04 -18.26 -7.88
N ALA A 120 40.31 -19.38 -7.95
CA ALA A 120 38.89 -19.41 -8.30
C ALA A 120 38.04 -18.64 -7.26
N PHE A 121 38.36 -18.76 -5.98
CA PHE A 121 37.75 -17.99 -4.91
C PHE A 121 38.08 -16.50 -4.98
N HIS A 122 39.33 -16.11 -5.25
CA HIS A 122 39.66 -14.70 -5.46
C HIS A 122 38.91 -14.11 -6.66
N ARG A 123 38.71 -14.89 -7.73
CA ARG A 123 37.87 -14.51 -8.89
C ARG A 123 36.38 -14.49 -8.52
N SER A 124 35.90 -15.43 -7.69
CA SER A 124 34.49 -15.53 -7.27
C SER A 124 34.11 -14.61 -6.10
N TRP A 125 35.08 -14.09 -5.36
CA TRP A 125 34.95 -13.01 -4.38
C TRP A 125 34.45 -11.72 -5.03
N CYS A 126 34.74 -11.56 -6.32
CA CYS A 126 34.19 -10.55 -7.22
C CYS A 126 32.92 -11.03 -7.95
N ALA A 127 32.65 -12.34 -7.94
CA ALA A 127 31.45 -12.94 -8.54
C ALA A 127 30.29 -13.00 -7.53
N ARG A 128 29.10 -12.97 -8.11
CA ARG A 128 27.85 -12.73 -7.40
C ARG A 128 27.17 -14.07 -7.14
N SER A 129 26.44 -14.18 -6.04
CA SER A 129 25.61 -15.37 -5.82
C SER A 129 24.45 -15.03 -4.89
N LYS A 130 23.38 -15.81 -5.02
CA LYS A 130 22.16 -15.64 -4.23
C LYS A 130 22.47 -15.87 -2.76
N GLY A 131 22.31 -14.82 -1.95
CA GLY A 131 22.51 -14.89 -0.50
C GLY A 131 21.55 -15.91 0.14
N VAL A 132 22.03 -16.57 1.19
CA VAL A 132 21.26 -17.54 1.99
C VAL A 132 20.29 -16.77 2.89
N ASP A 133 19.02 -17.18 2.90
CA ASP A 133 17.98 -16.63 3.77
C ASP A 133 18.24 -17.07 5.22
N HIS A 134 18.30 -16.12 6.14
CA HIS A 134 18.40 -16.39 7.57
C HIS A 134 17.10 -15.99 8.25
N THR A 135 16.40 -16.95 8.87
CA THR A 135 15.45 -16.79 10.00
C THR A 135 14.52 -15.57 9.94
N TYR A 136 13.65 -15.52 8.93
CA TYR A 136 12.51 -14.62 8.88
C TYR A 136 11.26 -15.44 8.57
N LEU A 137 10.10 -14.98 9.02
CA LEU A 137 8.83 -15.60 8.67
C LEU A 137 8.67 -15.63 7.14
N THR A 138 8.22 -16.75 6.61
CA THR A 138 7.86 -16.87 5.19
C THR A 138 6.63 -16.01 4.89
N ALA A 139 6.36 -15.78 3.60
CA ALA A 139 5.15 -15.06 3.20
C ALA A 139 3.87 -15.81 3.61
N GLU A 140 3.92 -17.14 3.60
CA GLU A 140 2.84 -18.04 4.02
C GLU A 140 2.63 -17.94 5.53
N GLU A 141 3.68 -18.08 6.34
CA GLU A 141 3.58 -17.94 7.80
C GLU A 141 3.05 -16.57 8.25
N LEU A 142 3.42 -15.51 7.52
CA LEU A 142 2.86 -14.18 7.75
C LEU A 142 1.40 -14.08 7.33
N ALA A 143 1.00 -14.71 6.22
CA ALA A 143 -0.37 -14.71 5.75
C ALA A 143 -1.27 -15.45 6.73
N ASP A 144 -0.90 -16.65 7.13
CA ASP A 144 -1.67 -17.49 8.07
C ASP A 144 -1.85 -16.79 9.42
N SER A 145 -0.82 -16.09 9.90
CA SER A 145 -0.92 -15.36 11.18
C SER A 145 -1.66 -14.02 11.09
N LEU A 146 -1.58 -13.31 9.97
CA LEU A 146 -2.20 -11.97 9.83
C LEU A 146 -3.64 -12.06 9.33
N PHE A 147 -3.99 -13.12 8.62
CA PHE A 147 -5.31 -13.39 8.06
C PHE A 147 -5.76 -14.79 8.47
N PRO A 148 -5.95 -15.04 9.78
CA PRO A 148 -6.46 -16.33 10.24
C PRO A 148 -7.84 -16.57 9.62
N VAL A 149 -8.14 -17.83 9.31
CA VAL A 149 -9.49 -18.24 8.92
C VAL A 149 -10.43 -17.89 10.08
N GLU A 150 -11.50 -17.14 9.82
CA GLU A 150 -12.47 -16.73 10.84
C GLU A 150 -12.96 -17.97 11.62
N GLU A 151 -12.77 -17.96 12.94
CA GLU A 151 -13.42 -18.90 13.84
C GLU A 151 -14.93 -18.56 13.93
N ALA A 152 -15.76 -19.54 14.30
CA ALA A 152 -17.19 -19.33 14.41
C ALA A 152 -17.52 -18.20 15.40
N ASP A 153 -18.36 -17.25 14.98
CA ASP A 153 -18.81 -16.12 15.80
C ASP A 153 -19.41 -16.60 17.12
N LEU A 154 -19.15 -15.88 18.22
CA LEU A 154 -19.91 -16.06 19.46
C LEU A 154 -21.41 -15.73 19.21
N PRO A 155 -22.36 -16.30 19.95
CA PRO A 155 -23.80 -16.10 19.69
C PRO A 155 -24.26 -14.64 19.63
N GLU A 156 -23.66 -13.78 20.46
CA GLU A 156 -23.94 -12.33 20.49
C GLU A 156 -23.42 -11.61 19.24
N GLN A 157 -22.23 -12.01 18.75
CA GLN A 157 -21.63 -11.47 17.52
C GLN A 157 -22.41 -11.92 16.28
N ALA A 158 -22.83 -13.19 16.24
CA ALA A 158 -23.68 -13.72 15.17
C ALA A 158 -25.01 -12.97 15.08
N SER A 159 -25.63 -12.67 16.23
CA SER A 159 -26.89 -11.91 16.28
C SER A 159 -26.71 -10.47 15.77
N ALA A 160 -25.63 -9.80 16.16
CA ALA A 160 -25.31 -8.45 15.67
C ALA A 160 -25.03 -8.45 14.15
N ARG A 161 -24.33 -9.47 13.65
CA ARG A 161 -24.05 -9.65 12.21
C ARG A 161 -25.33 -9.84 11.40
N LEU A 162 -26.26 -10.68 11.87
CA LEU A 162 -27.56 -10.87 11.22
C LEU A 162 -28.38 -9.58 11.14
N GLN A 163 -28.42 -8.81 12.24
CA GLN A 163 -29.10 -7.50 12.26
C GLN A 163 -28.46 -6.51 11.27
N LEU A 164 -27.13 -6.51 11.18
CA LEU A 164 -26.41 -5.70 10.20
C LEU A 164 -26.75 -6.12 8.77
N GLU A 165 -26.74 -7.42 8.48
CA GLU A 165 -27.09 -7.95 7.17
C GLU A 165 -28.51 -7.60 6.74
N GLU A 166 -29.49 -7.70 7.64
CA GLU A 166 -30.87 -7.28 7.38
C GLU A 166 -30.95 -5.79 7.06
N ARG A 167 -30.24 -4.96 7.84
CA ARG A 167 -30.17 -3.52 7.61
C ARG A 167 -29.48 -3.16 6.29
N LEU A 168 -28.44 -3.91 5.89
CA LEU A 168 -27.80 -3.75 4.59
C LEU A 168 -28.72 -4.19 3.44
N ARG A 169 -29.51 -5.26 3.61
CA ARG A 169 -30.51 -5.69 2.64
C ARG A 169 -31.59 -4.63 2.44
N SER A 170 -32.10 -4.04 3.53
CA SER A 170 -33.11 -2.98 3.43
C SER A 170 -32.55 -1.74 2.71
N LEU A 171 -31.33 -1.31 3.05
CA LEU A 171 -30.65 -0.21 2.37
C LEU A 171 -30.41 -0.50 0.88
N ARG A 172 -30.04 -1.72 0.49
CA ARG A 172 -29.87 -2.11 -0.93
C ARG A 172 -31.16 -1.98 -1.73
N ASN A 173 -32.31 -2.20 -1.09
CA ASN A 173 -33.62 -2.09 -1.73
C ASN A 173 -34.15 -0.65 -1.76
N THR A 174 -33.50 0.30 -1.07
CA THR A 174 -33.90 1.70 -1.17
C THR A 174 -33.58 2.27 -2.55
N PRO A 175 -34.59 2.82 -3.26
CA PRO A 175 -34.36 3.51 -4.53
C PRO A 175 -33.61 4.81 -4.23
N VAL A 176 -32.36 4.85 -4.63
CA VAL A 176 -31.51 6.04 -4.55
C VAL A 176 -31.03 6.30 -5.96
N SER A 177 -31.46 7.44 -6.51
CA SER A 177 -30.96 7.92 -7.80
C SER A 177 -29.61 8.60 -7.55
N ILE A 178 -28.54 7.95 -8.00
CA ILE A 178 -27.18 8.49 -7.91
C ILE A 178 -26.80 8.98 -9.31
N SER A 179 -26.39 10.24 -9.41
CA SER A 179 -25.99 10.83 -10.69
C SER A 179 -24.82 10.05 -11.32
N PRO A 180 -24.72 9.97 -12.65
CA PRO A 180 -23.55 9.37 -13.30
C PRO A 180 -22.28 10.16 -12.99
N VAL A 181 -21.12 9.56 -13.22
CA VAL A 181 -19.80 10.20 -13.08
C VAL A 181 -19.57 11.08 -14.30
N ASP A 182 -19.44 12.39 -14.07
CA ASP A 182 -19.10 13.33 -15.13
C ASP A 182 -17.57 13.43 -15.34
N THR A 183 -17.18 14.07 -16.44
CA THR A 183 -15.77 14.18 -16.84
C THR A 183 -14.97 15.08 -15.90
N ALA A 184 -15.57 16.13 -15.33
CA ALA A 184 -14.90 17.02 -14.41
C ALA A 184 -14.59 16.30 -13.08
N GLU A 185 -15.56 15.57 -12.55
CA GLU A 185 -15.42 14.72 -11.36
C GLU A 185 -14.35 13.65 -11.56
N LEU A 186 -14.35 12.97 -12.72
CA LEU A 186 -13.33 11.99 -13.07
C LEU A 186 -11.92 12.62 -13.08
N LEU A 187 -11.76 13.75 -13.76
CA LEU A 187 -10.47 14.42 -13.89
C LEU A 187 -9.97 14.93 -12.53
N ASP A 188 -10.84 15.53 -11.72
CA ASP A 188 -10.48 15.95 -10.38
C ASP A 188 -10.00 14.77 -9.52
N ALA A 189 -10.73 13.65 -9.56
CA ALA A 189 -10.35 12.43 -8.86
C ALA A 189 -8.98 11.91 -9.35
N LEU A 190 -8.73 11.92 -10.66
CA LEU A 190 -7.45 11.54 -11.24
C LEU A 190 -6.30 12.42 -10.74
N HIS A 191 -6.49 13.73 -10.68
CA HIS A 191 -5.44 14.67 -10.26
C HIS A 191 -5.03 14.46 -8.79
N GLU A 192 -5.99 14.17 -7.90
CA GLU A 192 -5.73 13.90 -6.48
C GLU A 192 -4.90 12.63 -6.25
N ILE A 193 -5.01 11.64 -7.14
CA ILE A 193 -4.30 10.36 -6.96
C ILE A 193 -2.81 10.55 -7.20
N ARG A 194 -1.98 10.14 -6.25
CA ARG A 194 -0.52 10.24 -6.36
C ARG A 194 0.02 9.35 -7.48
N SER A 195 0.65 9.96 -8.48
CA SER A 195 1.19 9.25 -9.65
C SER A 195 2.29 8.23 -9.32
N GLN A 196 3.14 8.50 -8.32
CA GLN A 196 4.28 7.64 -7.93
C GLN A 196 3.92 6.51 -6.96
N SER A 197 2.72 5.94 -7.09
CA SER A 197 2.34 4.80 -6.24
C SER A 197 2.72 3.46 -6.87
N CYS A 198 2.75 2.42 -6.05
CA CYS A 198 2.96 1.05 -6.52
C CYS A 198 1.81 0.63 -7.44
N PRO A 199 2.07 -0.03 -8.58
CA PRO A 199 1.02 -0.69 -9.36
C PRO A 199 0.42 -1.86 -8.56
N GLY A 200 -0.81 -2.23 -8.90
CA GLY A 200 -1.51 -3.37 -8.30
C GLY A 200 -1.14 -4.69 -8.97
N VAL A 201 -2.01 -5.69 -8.81
CA VAL A 201 -1.84 -7.06 -9.37
C VAL A 201 -1.77 -7.08 -10.90
N ASP A 202 -2.37 -6.08 -11.56
CA ASP A 202 -2.38 -5.88 -13.01
C ASP A 202 -1.08 -5.26 -13.57
N ALA A 203 -0.14 -4.88 -12.68
CA ALA A 203 1.07 -4.16 -13.00
C ALA A 203 0.86 -2.81 -13.74
N VAL A 204 -0.36 -2.27 -13.76
CA VAL A 204 -0.69 -0.99 -14.40
C VAL A 204 -0.34 0.16 -13.43
N PRO A 205 0.62 1.03 -13.76
CA PRO A 205 0.93 2.19 -12.93
C PRO A 205 -0.15 3.27 -13.06
N ILE A 206 -0.36 4.04 -12.00
CA ILE A 206 -1.31 5.17 -12.02
C ILE A 206 -1.00 6.16 -13.14
N THR A 207 0.28 6.37 -13.49
CA THR A 207 0.65 7.24 -14.60
C THR A 207 0.07 6.77 -15.94
N ALA A 208 0.03 5.46 -16.19
CA ALA A 208 -0.57 4.92 -17.40
C ALA A 208 -2.10 5.08 -17.39
N LEU A 209 -2.74 4.83 -16.24
CA LEU A 209 -4.16 5.06 -16.06
C LEU A 209 -4.53 6.53 -16.29
N LYS A 210 -3.79 7.48 -15.71
CA LYS A 210 -4.00 8.91 -15.90
C LYS A 210 -3.94 9.31 -17.37
N LEU A 211 -2.88 8.89 -18.07
CA LEU A 211 -2.74 9.16 -19.51
C LEU A 211 -3.89 8.57 -20.33
N ALA A 212 -4.36 7.38 -19.98
CA ALA A 212 -5.50 6.75 -20.64
C ALA A 212 -6.81 7.51 -20.39
N ALA A 213 -7.09 7.83 -19.12
CA ALA A 213 -8.33 8.46 -18.72
C ALA A 213 -8.42 9.95 -19.07
N GLU A 214 -7.30 10.66 -19.12
CA GLU A 214 -7.25 12.03 -19.65
C GLU A 214 -7.49 12.05 -21.17
N ARG A 215 -7.12 10.98 -21.88
CA ARG A 215 -7.26 10.90 -23.33
C ARG A 215 -8.63 10.42 -23.77
N GLU A 216 -9.20 9.43 -23.08
CA GLU A 216 -10.50 8.83 -23.38
C GLU A 216 -11.44 8.90 -22.15
N PRO A 217 -11.72 10.08 -21.58
CA PRO A 217 -12.42 10.22 -20.29
C PRO A 217 -13.82 9.60 -20.30
N LEU A 218 -14.51 9.64 -21.44
CA LEU A 218 -15.88 9.12 -21.56
C LEU A 218 -15.95 7.61 -21.28
N ILE A 219 -14.95 6.83 -21.72
CA ILE A 219 -14.91 5.38 -21.45
C ILE A 219 -14.86 5.13 -19.94
N PHE A 220 -14.01 5.87 -19.23
CA PHE A 220 -13.86 5.74 -17.78
C PHE A 220 -15.12 6.22 -17.05
N CYS A 221 -15.66 7.39 -17.42
CA CYS A 221 -16.93 7.90 -16.87
C CYS A 221 -18.04 6.86 -16.99
N SER A 222 -18.22 6.25 -18.17
CA SER A 222 -19.27 5.26 -18.37
C SER A 222 -19.06 3.99 -17.56
N ILE A 223 -17.83 3.47 -17.47
CA ILE A 223 -17.52 2.28 -16.65
C ILE A 223 -17.77 2.56 -15.16
N LEU A 224 -17.27 3.68 -14.63
CA LEU A 224 -17.46 4.03 -13.22
C LEU A 224 -18.93 4.35 -12.91
N SER A 225 -19.66 4.96 -13.85
CA SER A 225 -21.09 5.18 -13.75
C SER A 225 -21.87 3.87 -13.73
N ALA A 226 -21.47 2.89 -14.55
CA ALA A 226 -22.09 1.58 -14.56
C ALA A 226 -21.90 0.84 -13.22
N PHE A 227 -20.74 0.96 -12.58
CA PHE A 227 -20.51 0.41 -11.23
C PHE A 227 -21.48 1.00 -10.20
N ILE A 228 -21.70 2.32 -10.26
CA ILE A 228 -22.62 3.04 -9.38
C ILE A 228 -24.07 2.64 -9.66
N HIS A 229 -24.46 2.58 -10.94
CA HIS A 229 -25.80 2.21 -11.38
C HIS A 229 -26.18 0.80 -10.92
N HIS A 230 -25.29 -0.18 -11.16
CA HIS A 230 -25.49 -1.58 -10.77
C HIS A 230 -25.25 -1.82 -9.28
N ARG A 231 -24.65 -0.87 -8.55
CA ARG A 231 -24.22 -1.01 -7.14
C ARG A 231 -23.26 -2.21 -6.94
N LEU A 232 -22.46 -2.50 -7.96
CA LEU A 232 -21.55 -3.64 -8.01
C LEU A 232 -20.16 -3.19 -8.48
N VAL A 233 -19.15 -3.93 -8.03
CA VAL A 233 -17.75 -3.75 -8.45
C VAL A 233 -17.24 -5.08 -8.99
N PRO A 234 -16.55 -5.10 -10.15
CA PRO A 234 -16.03 -6.34 -10.72
C PRO A 234 -15.06 -7.04 -9.77
N GLN A 235 -15.10 -8.38 -9.73
CA GLN A 235 -14.31 -9.16 -8.79
C GLN A 235 -12.80 -8.89 -8.92
N ARG A 236 -12.31 -8.71 -10.16
CA ARG A 236 -10.90 -8.35 -10.44
C ARG A 236 -10.46 -7.07 -9.72
N LEU A 237 -11.34 -6.10 -9.51
CA LEU A 237 -11.03 -4.84 -8.84
C LEU A 237 -11.10 -4.94 -7.30
N LYS A 238 -11.70 -5.99 -6.77
CA LYS A 238 -11.73 -6.30 -5.33
C LYS A 238 -10.46 -7.03 -4.86
N SER A 239 -9.69 -7.58 -5.79
CA SER A 239 -8.42 -8.25 -5.50
C SER A 239 -7.28 -7.24 -5.39
N GLY A 240 -6.43 -7.41 -4.37
CA GLY A 240 -5.23 -6.59 -4.15
C GLY A 240 -4.03 -7.44 -3.74
N PHE A 241 -2.83 -6.90 -3.93
CA PHE A 241 -1.61 -7.55 -3.44
C PHE A 241 -1.27 -7.04 -2.04
N VAL A 242 -1.04 -7.95 -1.09
CA VAL A 242 -0.65 -7.57 0.27
C VAL A 242 0.86 -7.43 0.38
N VAL A 243 1.31 -6.25 0.80
CA VAL A 243 2.70 -5.96 1.15
C VAL A 243 2.81 -5.79 2.65
N THR A 244 3.73 -6.51 3.29
CA THR A 244 4.01 -6.32 4.71
C THR A 244 5.09 -5.26 4.92
N LEU A 245 4.81 -4.27 5.76
CA LEU A 245 5.78 -3.25 6.19
C LEU A 245 6.14 -3.43 7.67
N PRO A 246 7.42 -3.32 8.05
CA PRO A 246 7.81 -3.43 9.45
C PRO A 246 7.29 -2.23 10.26
N LYS A 247 6.76 -2.50 11.45
CA LYS A 247 6.42 -1.48 12.44
C LYS A 247 7.70 -0.79 12.92
N GLY A 248 7.59 0.50 13.27
CA GLY A 248 8.69 1.24 13.89
C GLY A 248 9.05 0.70 15.28
N GLY A 249 10.22 1.09 15.80
CA GLY A 249 10.61 0.83 17.19
C GLY A 249 11.41 -0.45 17.46
N CYS A 250 12.21 -0.94 16.50
CA CYS A 250 13.09 -2.11 16.68
C CYS A 250 12.37 -3.38 17.18
N ARG A 251 11.18 -3.67 16.64
CA ARG A 251 10.45 -4.89 16.97
C ARG A 251 11.11 -6.14 16.34
N PRO A 252 11.04 -7.30 17.00
CA PRO A 252 11.63 -8.54 16.50
C PRO A 252 10.99 -8.96 15.16
N PRO A 253 11.78 -9.20 14.11
CA PRO A 253 11.27 -9.44 12.76
C PRO A 253 10.65 -10.83 12.54
N TRP A 254 10.86 -11.76 13.47
CA TRP A 254 10.26 -13.10 13.49
C TRP A 254 8.87 -13.13 14.13
N GLU A 255 8.37 -12.01 14.68
CA GLU A 255 7.00 -11.91 15.18
C GLU A 255 6.06 -11.35 14.11
N PRO A 256 4.93 -12.01 13.80
CA PRO A 256 3.97 -11.51 12.81
C PRO A 256 3.43 -10.11 13.16
N LYS A 257 3.18 -9.86 14.46
CA LYS A 257 2.71 -8.55 14.98
C LYS A 257 3.70 -7.41 14.75
N SER A 258 4.95 -7.68 14.39
CA SER A 258 5.95 -6.67 13.99
C SER A 258 5.73 -6.12 12.59
N TRP A 259 4.82 -6.70 11.82
CA TRP A 259 4.53 -6.30 10.45
C TRP A 259 3.14 -5.66 10.35
N ARG A 260 2.96 -4.82 9.33
CA ARG A 260 1.68 -4.20 8.95
C ARG A 260 1.34 -4.68 7.55
N PRO A 261 0.24 -5.45 7.36
CA PRO A 261 -0.24 -5.72 6.02
C PRO A 261 -0.75 -4.41 5.40
N ILE A 262 -0.42 -4.20 4.12
CA ILE A 262 -0.96 -3.12 3.30
C ILE A 262 -1.43 -3.72 1.99
N THR A 263 -2.73 -3.64 1.74
CA THR A 263 -3.32 -4.05 0.47
C THR A 263 -3.11 -2.97 -0.58
N VAL A 264 -2.49 -3.34 -1.69
CA VAL A 264 -2.28 -2.48 -2.85
C VAL A 264 -3.30 -2.85 -3.93
N ASN A 265 -4.30 -2.00 -4.11
CA ASN A 265 -5.34 -2.15 -5.12
C ASN A 265 -4.84 -1.75 -6.52
N THR A 266 -5.57 -2.20 -7.55
CA THR A 266 -5.33 -1.80 -8.95
C THR A 266 -5.45 -0.28 -9.12
N ALA A 267 -4.89 0.25 -10.21
CA ALA A 267 -5.00 1.69 -10.46
C ALA A 267 -6.46 2.11 -10.67
N LEU A 268 -7.24 1.30 -11.39
CA LEU A 268 -8.66 1.56 -11.66
C LEU A 268 -9.52 1.50 -10.38
N ALA A 269 -9.29 0.52 -9.50
CA ALA A 269 -9.98 0.43 -8.22
C ALA A 269 -9.74 1.69 -7.36
N ARG A 270 -8.48 2.15 -7.27
CA ARG A 270 -8.15 3.38 -6.54
C ARG A 270 -8.77 4.65 -7.13
N LEU A 271 -8.95 4.68 -8.45
CA LEU A 271 -9.68 5.75 -9.11
C LEU A 271 -11.15 5.74 -8.70
N PHE A 272 -11.78 4.58 -8.73
CA PHE A 272 -13.16 4.44 -8.29
C PHE A 272 -13.34 4.80 -6.81
N ASP A 273 -12.47 4.30 -5.93
CA ASP A 273 -12.44 4.65 -4.50
C ASP A 273 -12.35 6.16 -4.30
N ARG A 274 -11.57 6.86 -5.13
CA ARG A 274 -11.41 8.32 -5.06
C ARG A 274 -12.68 9.06 -5.46
N VAL A 275 -13.37 8.60 -6.51
CA VAL A 275 -14.67 9.15 -6.92
C VAL A 275 -15.70 8.95 -5.80
N LEU A 276 -15.81 7.74 -5.27
CA LEU A 276 -16.71 7.43 -4.15
C LEU A 276 -16.38 8.27 -2.91
N PHE A 277 -15.10 8.37 -2.55
CA PHE A 277 -14.65 9.19 -1.43
C PHE A 277 -15.11 10.63 -1.57
N ARG A 278 -14.99 11.25 -2.75
CA ARG A 278 -15.45 12.63 -2.99
C ARG A 278 -16.95 12.77 -2.82
N ARG A 279 -17.74 11.82 -3.35
CA ARG A 279 -19.20 11.84 -3.23
C ARG A 279 -19.66 11.67 -1.79
N VAL A 280 -19.15 10.65 -1.09
CA VAL A 280 -19.50 10.37 0.31
C VAL A 280 -19.04 11.51 1.22
N SER A 281 -17.84 12.05 1.02
CA SER A 281 -17.32 13.14 1.85
C SER A 281 -18.15 14.42 1.74
N ARG A 282 -18.76 14.71 0.58
CA ARG A 282 -19.65 15.86 0.39
C ARG A 282 -20.97 15.72 1.15
N GLN A 283 -21.42 14.49 1.36
CA GLN A 283 -22.69 14.19 2.04
C GLN A 283 -22.51 13.87 3.53
N THR A 284 -21.27 13.68 4.00
CA THR A 284 -21.00 13.27 5.37
C THR A 284 -20.59 14.45 6.23
N THR A 285 -21.32 14.67 7.32
CA THR A 285 -20.92 15.59 8.39
C THR A 285 -20.07 14.83 9.41
N PHE A 286 -18.85 15.31 9.65
CA PHE A 286 -17.96 14.74 10.65
C PHE A 286 -17.91 15.60 11.91
N SER A 287 -17.84 14.97 13.08
CA SER A 287 -17.57 15.66 14.34
C SER A 287 -16.29 16.49 14.25
N ASP A 288 -16.29 17.66 14.86
CA ASP A 288 -15.10 18.53 14.95
C ASP A 288 -13.97 17.92 15.78
N SER A 289 -14.25 16.89 16.58
CA SER A 289 -13.24 16.13 17.31
C SER A 289 -12.60 15.03 16.47
N LEU A 290 -13.10 14.74 15.27
CA LEU A 290 -12.45 13.82 14.34
C LEU A 290 -11.39 14.56 13.54
N HIS A 291 -10.12 14.18 13.70
CA HIS A 291 -8.99 14.77 12.98
C HIS A 291 -8.40 13.86 11.91
N ALA A 292 -8.48 12.54 12.11
CA ALA A 292 -7.92 11.57 11.18
C ALA A 292 -8.65 11.61 9.83
N TYR A 293 -7.90 11.43 8.74
CA TYR A 293 -8.40 11.31 7.36
C TYR A 293 -9.25 12.48 6.84
N ARG A 294 -9.18 13.66 7.48
CA ARG A 294 -9.91 14.87 7.04
C ARG A 294 -8.98 15.88 6.38
N PRO A 295 -9.39 16.51 5.26
CA PRO A 295 -8.67 17.62 4.67
C PRO A 295 -8.44 18.74 5.71
N GLY A 296 -7.22 19.26 5.79
CA GLY A 296 -6.86 20.33 6.72
C GLY A 296 -6.75 19.94 8.21
N ARG A 297 -6.96 18.66 8.57
CA ARG A 297 -6.77 18.16 9.94
C ARG A 297 -5.71 17.06 9.98
N GLY A 298 -5.03 16.94 11.11
CA GLY A 298 -3.95 15.98 11.32
C GLY A 298 -3.60 15.84 12.79
N CYS A 299 -2.49 15.16 13.08
CA CYS A 299 -2.03 14.96 14.46
C CYS A 299 -1.78 16.28 15.19
N ASP A 300 -1.25 17.29 14.49
CA ASP A 300 -0.95 18.59 15.09
C ASP A 300 -2.23 19.32 15.54
N THR A 301 -3.30 19.25 14.74
CA THR A 301 -4.58 19.86 15.13
C THR A 301 -5.26 19.10 16.25
N ALA A 302 -5.13 17.77 16.30
CA ALA A 302 -5.65 16.95 17.39
C ALA A 302 -4.94 17.26 18.73
N ILE A 303 -3.61 17.32 18.70
CA ILE A 303 -2.79 17.68 19.87
C ILE A 303 -3.08 19.12 20.30
N GLY A 304 -3.21 20.04 19.35
CA GLY A 304 -3.56 21.43 19.62
C GLY A 304 -4.93 21.57 20.29
N GLN A 305 -5.93 20.84 19.80
CA GLN A 305 -7.27 20.83 20.40
C GLN A 305 -7.26 20.23 21.80
N LEU A 306 -6.58 19.11 22.02
CA LEU A 306 -6.41 18.52 23.35
C LEU A 306 -5.73 19.52 24.30
N GLY A 307 -4.61 20.12 23.87
CA GLY A 307 -3.89 21.11 24.68
C GLY A 307 -4.71 22.36 25.01
N ARG A 308 -5.60 22.79 24.11
CA ARG A 308 -6.56 23.86 24.40
C ARG A 308 -7.53 23.45 25.51
N ILE A 309 -8.17 22.29 25.39
CA ILE A 309 -9.12 21.77 26.38
C ILE A 309 -8.45 21.67 27.76
N VAL A 310 -7.24 21.10 27.83
CA VAL A 310 -6.51 20.97 29.10
C VAL A 310 -6.24 22.34 29.74
N ARG A 311 -5.78 23.33 28.97
CA ARG A 311 -5.50 24.67 29.49
C ARG A 311 -6.75 25.41 29.96
N GLU A 312 -7.87 25.26 29.24
CA GLU A 312 -9.14 25.86 29.62
C GLU A 312 -9.64 25.29 30.95
N GLU A 313 -9.60 23.98 31.15
CA GLU A 313 -10.04 23.36 32.40
C GLU A 313 -9.08 23.67 33.57
N TRP A 314 -7.77 23.72 33.33
CA TRP A 314 -6.81 24.19 34.35
C TRP A 314 -7.07 25.64 34.76
N SER A 315 -7.44 26.53 33.82
CA SER A 315 -7.75 27.93 34.14
C SER A 315 -8.97 28.09 35.05
N LYS A 316 -9.86 27.10 35.07
CA LYS A 316 -11.03 27.03 35.96
C LYS A 316 -10.74 26.36 37.30
N GLY A 317 -9.50 25.91 37.54
CA GLY A 317 -9.09 25.21 38.74
C GLY A 317 -9.44 23.72 38.77
N TYR A 318 -9.86 23.14 37.64
CA TYR A 318 -10.18 21.71 37.56
C TYR A 318 -8.93 20.87 37.24
N SER A 319 -8.90 19.64 37.78
CA SER A 319 -7.96 18.60 37.39
C SER A 319 -8.44 17.87 36.14
N VAL A 320 -7.54 17.57 35.20
CA VAL A 320 -7.88 16.92 33.93
C VAL A 320 -7.26 15.51 33.88
N GLY A 321 -8.10 14.50 33.67
CA GLY A 321 -7.68 13.13 33.35
C GLY A 321 -7.88 12.82 31.86
N ALA A 322 -7.01 12.00 31.28
CA ALA A 322 -7.13 11.56 29.88
C ALA A 322 -7.16 10.03 29.80
N ILE A 323 -8.11 9.50 29.02
CA ILE A 323 -8.26 8.07 28.74
C ILE A 323 -7.93 7.85 27.27
N PHE A 324 -6.97 6.97 26.98
CA PHE A 324 -6.59 6.60 25.63
C PHE A 324 -7.10 5.20 25.32
N ILE A 325 -7.94 5.09 24.30
CA ILE A 325 -8.52 3.81 23.84
C ILE A 325 -7.94 3.52 22.44
N ASP A 326 -7.40 2.32 22.26
CA ASP A 326 -6.87 1.84 20.98
C ASP A 326 -7.58 0.54 20.58
N ILE A 327 -8.04 0.45 19.34
CA ILE A 327 -8.77 -0.70 18.81
C ILE A 327 -7.80 -1.60 18.06
N GLU A 328 -7.58 -2.83 18.56
CA GLU A 328 -6.71 -3.80 17.88
C GLU A 328 -7.35 -4.27 16.57
N GLY A 329 -6.65 -4.08 15.45
CA GLY A 329 -7.07 -4.60 14.14
C GLY A 329 -8.28 -3.88 13.56
N ALA A 330 -8.40 -2.56 13.76
CA ALA A 330 -9.59 -1.80 13.37
C ALA A 330 -10.02 -2.00 11.90
N PHE A 331 -9.09 -2.07 10.95
CA PHE A 331 -9.43 -2.29 9.53
C PHE A 331 -9.81 -3.73 9.22
N ASP A 332 -9.22 -4.69 9.94
CA ASP A 332 -9.42 -6.13 9.71
C ASP A 332 -10.73 -6.62 10.36
N LYS A 333 -11.23 -5.92 11.38
CA LYS A 333 -12.45 -6.25 12.14
C LYS A 333 -13.69 -5.46 11.72
N CYS A 334 -13.62 -4.67 10.64
CA CYS A 334 -14.71 -3.81 10.18
C CYS A 334 -15.69 -4.50 9.19
N THR A 335 -15.59 -5.81 9.01
CA THR A 335 -16.38 -6.58 8.03
C THR A 335 -17.75 -6.99 8.51
#